data_AF-A0A932ULI3-F1
#
_entry.id   AF-A0A932ULI3-F1
#
_cell.length_a   1.000
_cell.length_b   1.000
_cell.length_c   1.000
_cell.angle_alpha   90.00
_cell.angle_beta   90.00
_cell.angle_gamma   90.00
#
_symmetry.space_group_name_H-M   'P 1'
#
loop_
_entity.id
_entity.type
_entity.pdbx_description
1 polymer ?
#
loop_
_entity_poly.entity_id
_entity_poly.type
_entity_poly.pdbx_seq_one_letter_code
_entity_poly.pdbx_strand_id
1 'polypeptide(L)' 'MATVYLAHDVRHDRKVALKVLRPELAAILGGERFLKEIRTTANLQHPHILPLHDSGEAGSGQRTDAAGGEHHLR' A
#
# COMPACT_ATOMS: atom_id res chain seq x y z
N MET A 1 -9.20 13.94 -1.06
CA MET A 1 -9.76 12.59 -0.87
C MET A 1 -9.09 11.60 -1.82
N ALA A 2 -8.95 10.34 -1.40
CA ALA A 2 -8.53 9.21 -2.24
C ALA A 2 -9.75 8.43 -2.76
N THR A 3 -9.58 7.59 -3.78
CA THR A 3 -10.59 6.61 -4.20
C THR A 3 -10.21 5.23 -3.68
N VAL A 4 -11.18 4.46 -3.18
CA VAL A 4 -10.96 3.09 -2.70
C VAL A 4 -11.61 2.12 -3.68
N TYR A 5 -10.86 1.11 -4.10
CA TYR A 5 -11.31 0.05 -4.99
C TYR A 5 -11.26 -1.30 -4.28
N LEU A 6 -12.19 -2.19 -4.64
CA LEU A 6 -12.01 -3.62 -4.40
C LEU A 6 -11.03 -4.15 -5.46
N ALA A 7 -9.94 -4.73 -5.00
CA ALA A 7 -8.92 -5.33 -5.86
C ALA A 7 -8.63 -6.77 -5.45
N HIS A 8 -7.98 -7.51 -6.35
CA HIS A 8 -7.48 -8.86 -6.09
C HIS A 8 -5.95 -8.80 -6.06
N ASP A 9 -5.38 -9.14 -4.90
CA ASP A 9 -3.94 -9.29 -4.70
C ASP A 9 -3.52 -10.65 -5.27
N VAL A 10 -3.02 -10.64 -6.50
CA VAL A 10 -2.66 -11.86 -7.26
C VAL A 10 -1.52 -12.64 -6.63
N ARG A 11 -0.64 -11.99 -5.85
CA ARG A 11 0.50 -12.66 -5.19
C ARG A 11 0.05 -13.51 -4.01
N HIS A 12 -0.98 -13.05 -3.29
CA HIS A 12 -1.48 -13.67 -2.07
C HIS A 12 -2.89 -14.26 -2.22
N ASP A 13 -3.43 -14.26 -3.44
CA ASP A 13 -4.77 -14.73 -3.81
C ASP A 13 -5.89 -14.29 -2.85
N ARG A 14 -6.01 -12.98 -2.63
CA ARG A 14 -7.00 -12.42 -1.69
C ARG A 14 -7.63 -11.13 -2.19
N LYS A 15 -8.84 -10.83 -1.73
CA LYS A 15 -9.49 -9.53 -1.94
C LYS A 15 -8.90 -8.48 -1.01
N VAL A 16 -8.55 -7.32 -1.55
CA VAL A 16 -7.98 -6.19 -0.80
C VAL A 16 -8.68 -4.89 -1.17
N ALA A 17 -8.64 -3.92 -0.25
CA ALA A 17 -9.05 -2.55 -0.52
C ALA A 17 -7.82 -1.75 -1.01
N LEU A 18 -7.86 -1.23 -2.23
CA LEU A 18 -6.79 -0.42 -2.80
C LEU A 18 -7.16 1.06 -2.72
N LYS A 19 -6.44 1.83 -1.88
CA LYS A 19 -6.64 3.27 -1.71
C LYS A 19 -5.68 4.04 -2.63
N VAL A 20 -6.23 4.69 -3.66
CA VAL A 20 -5.46 5.45 -4.66
C VAL A 20 -5.63 6.94 -4.43
N LEU A 21 -4.53 7.65 -4.24
CA LEU A 21 -4.53 9.11 -4.15
C LEU A 21 -4.85 9.72 -5.53
N ARG A 22 -5.79 10.64 -5.58
CA ARG A 22 -6.17 11.33 -6.83
C ARG A 22 -5.08 12.34 -7.22
N PRO A 23 -4.60 12.37 -8.49
CA PRO A 23 -3.53 13.27 -8.92
C PRO A 23 -3.82 14.74 -8.66
N GLU A 24 -5.07 15.17 -8.86
CA GLU A 24 -5.50 16.56 -8.66
C GLU A 24 -5.35 16.96 -7.18
N LEU A 25 -5.53 16.00 -6.27
CA LEU A 25 -5.37 16.24 -4.85
C LEU A 25 -3.90 16.24 -4.41
N ALA A 26 -3.09 15.39 -5.02
CA ALA A 26 -1.65 15.37 -4.78
C ALA A 26 -1.01 16.72 -5.14
N ALA A 27 -1.48 17.36 -6.22
CA ALA A 27 -1.04 18.68 -6.64
C ALA A 27 -1.43 19.81 -5.66
N ILE A 28 -2.57 19.70 -4.97
CA ILE A 28 -3.10 20.77 -4.10
C ILE A 28 -2.66 20.62 -2.64
N LEU A 29 -2.75 19.40 -2.09
CA LEU A 29 -2.50 19.14 -0.66
C LEU A 29 -1.12 18.56 -0.36
N GLY A 30 -0.37 18.21 -1.42
CA GLY A 30 0.85 17.42 -1.31
C GLY A 30 0.55 15.96 -0.94
N GLY A 31 1.40 15.04 -1.41
CA GLY A 31 1.36 13.63 -1.03
C GLY A 31 1.64 13.37 0.46
N GLU A 32 2.12 14.37 1.20
CA GLU A 32 2.59 14.24 2.59
C GLU A 32 1.56 13.68 3.57
N ARG A 33 0.29 14.10 3.47
CA ARG A 33 -0.76 13.55 4.34
C ARG A 33 -1.00 12.06 4.06
N PHE A 34 -0.99 11.68 2.79
CA PHE A 34 -1.14 10.29 2.37
C PHE A 34 0.06 9.44 2.82
N LEU A 35 1.28 9.96 2.67
CA LEU A 35 2.49 9.31 3.18
C LEU A 35 2.49 9.19 4.71
N LYS A 36 1.97 10.19 5.43
CA LYS A 36 1.82 10.13 6.88
C LYS A 36 0.85 9.02 7.30
N GLU A 37 -0.29 8.88 6.63
CA GLU A 37 -1.23 7.77 6.89
C GLU A 37 -0.55 6.42 6.70
N ILE A 38 0.17 6.22 5.59
CA ILE A 38 0.93 4.99 5.31
C ILE A 38 1.92 4.70 6.45
N ARG A 39 2.74 5.68 6.83
CA ARG A 39 3.73 5.53 7.92
C ARG A 39 3.07 5.21 9.27
N THR A 40 1.97 5.86 9.59
CA THR A 40 1.26 5.58 10.84
C THR A 40 0.70 4.16 10.85
N THR A 41 0.01 3.73 9.79
CA THR A 41 -0.59 2.40 9.75
C THR A 41 0.45 1.29 9.65
N ALA A 42 1.57 1.50 8.94
CA ALA A 42 2.67 0.54 8.85
C ALA A 42 3.26 0.15 10.22
N ASN A 43 3.20 1.07 11.19
CA ASN A 43 3.70 0.85 12.54
C ASN A 43 2.64 0.26 13.51
N LEU A 44 1.41 0.02 13.05
CA LEU A 44 0.33 -0.50 13.88
C LEU A 44 0.03 -1.95 13.51
N GLN A 45 0.32 -2.86 14.44
CA GLN A 45 -0.08 -4.26 14.36
C GLN A 45 -0.96 -4.59 15.55
N HIS A 46 -2.27 -4.75 15.31
CA HIS A 46 -3.23 -5.07 16.36
C HIS A 46 -4.46 -5.76 15.75
N PRO A 47 -5.10 -6.74 16.44
CA PRO A 47 -6.28 -7.45 15.92
C PRO A 47 -7.48 -6.58 15.52
N HIS A 48 -7.54 -5.34 16.02
CA HIS A 48 -8.64 -4.39 15.78
C HIS A 48 -8.23 -3.19 14.92
N ILE A 49 -7.03 -3.21 14.35
CA ILE A 49 -6.56 -2.18 13.42
C ILE A 49 -6.40 -2.84 12.06
N LEU A 50 -6.92 -2.18 11.02
CA LEU A 50 -6.80 -2.69 9.67
C LEU A 50 -5.31 -2.74 9.28
N PRO A 51 -4.78 -3.90 8.87
CA PRO A 51 -3.38 -4.01 8.49
C PRO A 51 -3.12 -3.29 7.17
N LEU A 52 -1.96 -2.65 7.07
CA LEU A 52 -1.40 -2.24 5.79
C LEU A 52 -0.69 -3.45 5.17
N HIS A 53 -1.13 -3.88 3.98
CA HIS A 53 -0.50 -4.99 3.27
C HIS A 53 0.67 -4.55 2.39
N ASP A 54 0.51 -3.45 1.66
CA ASP A 54 1.52 -2.91 0.76
C ASP A 54 1.25 -1.41 0.49
N SER A 55 2.27 -0.69 0.02
CA SER A 55 2.16 0.71 -0.41
C SER A 55 3.19 1.02 -1.49
N GLY A 56 2.80 1.82 -2.49
CA GLY A 56 3.70 2.24 -3.55
C GLY A 56 3.09 3.31 -4.46
N GLU A 57 3.83 3.66 -5.51
CA GLU A 57 3.41 4.62 -6.53
C GLU A 57 3.07 3.89 -7.83
N ALA A 58 2.03 4.36 -8.52
CA ALA A 58 1.67 3.85 -9.83
C ALA A 58 2.17 4.83 -10.91
N GLY A 59 2.90 4.35 -11.91
CA GLY A 59 3.35 5.14 -13.06
C GLY A 59 4.85 5.37 -13.16
N SER A 60 5.62 5.12 -12.09
CA SER A 60 7.06 4.90 -12.18
C SER A 60 7.28 3.39 -12.32
N GLY A 61 7.96 2.95 -13.38
CA GLY A 61 8.15 1.53 -13.72
C GLY A 61 9.05 0.74 -12.77
N GLN A 62 8.99 0.97 -11.46
CA GLN A 62 9.66 0.14 -10.46
C GLN A 62 8.66 -0.90 -9.95
N ARG A 63 8.65 -2.03 -10.65
CA ARG A 63 8.27 -3.31 -10.05
C ARG A 63 9.12 -3.47 -8.79
N THR A 64 8.53 -3.36 -7.62
CA THR A 64 9.06 -4.01 -6.43
C THR A 64 8.58 -5.45 -6.48
N ASP A 65 9.25 -6.25 -7.30
CA ASP A 65 9.25 -7.70 -7.24
C ASP A 65 10.08 -8.18 -6.04
N ALA A 66 9.64 -7.82 -4.84
CA ALA A 66 10.05 -8.53 -3.64
C ALA A 66 9.17 -9.78 -3.48
N ALA A 67 9.35 -10.75 -4.39
CA ALA A 67 8.93 -12.13 -4.20
C ALA A 67 9.86 -13.05 -4.98
N GLY A 68 10.82 -13.66 -4.26
CA GLY A 68 11.65 -14.74 -4.78
C GLY A 68 12.87 -15.03 -3.91
N GLY A 69 12.76 -16.00 -2.98
CA GLY A 69 13.93 -16.62 -2.36
C GLY A 69 13.73 -17.05 -0.91
N GLU A 70 13.20 -18.25 -0.72
CA GLU A 70 13.23 -19.00 0.54
C GLU A 70 14.67 -19.37 0.95
N HIS A 71 14.84 -19.75 2.22
CA HIS A 71 15.99 -20.43 2.87
C HIS A 71 17.25 -19.62 3.25
N HIS A 72 17.37 -19.28 4.54
CA HIS A 72 18.54 -19.68 5.35
C HIS A 72 18.28 -19.63 6.87
N LEU A 73 18.16 -20.83 7.48
CA LEU A 73 18.74 -21.24 8.77
C LEU A 73 18.89 -20.19 9.90
N ARG A 74 18.02 -20.24 10.91
CA ARG A 74 18.24 -20.88 12.23
C ARG A 74 17.14 -20.49 13.21
#